data_AF-A0A4Y7RPK9-F1
#
_entry.id   AF-A0A4Y7RPK9-F1
#
_cell.length_a   1.000
_cell.length_b   1.000
_cell.length_c   1.000
_cell.angle_alpha   90.00
_cell.angle_beta   90.00
_cell.angle_gamma   90.00
#
_symmetry.space_group_name_H-M   'P 1'
#
loop_
_entity.id
_entity.type
_entity.pdbx_description
1 polymer ?
#
loop_
_entity_poly.entity_id
_entity_poly.type
_entity_poly.pdbx_seq_one_letter_code
_entity_poly.pdbx_strand_id
1 'polypeptide(L)'
;MKRVGYLYVLNKLLIIFLIWLAREVINPFPPAVFENLHQSVLFDSLIHWDAGWFLRIAGQGYDFDSAPFFPLLPFLIRLLTFVTHNGVVSGFLITNTALFIACFFLYRLVREDCGEEIAVTTVFIMLFFPTAIFFTSIYSESPLLAFSLGAFYYARKEKWFTAAILGALAALTRNLGVVTFLALLYYQYEVNGYRINLKKALPLLIIPASLLIFIAVLWKSTGDPLAFAHSLNRDYWGFRHFKYPGAGQLTNLSLFIYKSEFYSLFESGMAFLFLFLIIRSFKYIKDKSLLIFLVLGFLIPFSSVVDNLPLGMPRYIIVLFPGYITLAHLLHKNGLVVVYSIISVLVFSVVSVMFILGRWIS
;
A
#
# COMPACT_ATOMS: atom_id res chain seq x y z
N MET A 1 -1.25 -1.76 23.04
CA MET A 1 -0.02 -1.04 22.61
C MET A 1 1.26 -1.88 22.69
N LYS A 2 1.66 -2.41 23.86
CA LYS A 2 2.88 -3.25 23.96
C LYS A 2 2.91 -4.41 22.94
N ARG A 3 1.79 -5.13 22.78
CA ARG A 3 1.63 -6.22 21.79
C ARG A 3 1.88 -5.78 20.34
N VAL A 4 1.41 -4.60 19.96
CA VAL A 4 1.62 -4.05 18.60
C VAL A 4 3.09 -3.76 18.34
N GLY A 5 3.78 -3.19 19.34
CA GLY A 5 5.24 -2.99 19.27
C GLY A 5 6.00 -4.30 19.08
N TYR A 6 5.64 -5.35 19.82
CA TYR A 6 6.25 -6.67 19.66
C TYR A 6 6.02 -7.27 18.28
N LEU A 7 4.80 -7.17 17.74
CA LEU A 7 4.51 -7.65 16.38
C LEU A 7 5.34 -6.93 15.31
N TYR A 8 5.47 -5.61 15.44
CA TYR A 8 6.30 -4.82 14.52
C TYR A 8 7.77 -5.24 14.60
N VAL A 9 8.34 -5.35 15.81
CA VAL A 9 9.74 -5.76 15.98
C VAL A 9 9.97 -7.18 15.47
N LEU A 10 9.05 -8.11 15.77
CA LEU A 10 9.14 -9.49 15.26
C LEU A 10 9.13 -9.55 13.74
N ASN A 11 8.27 -8.75 13.09
CA ASN A 11 8.25 -8.63 11.63
C ASN A 11 9.60 -8.15 11.08
N LYS A 12 10.23 -7.14 11.70
CA LYS A 12 11.54 -6.63 11.27
C LYS A 12 12.66 -7.64 11.49
N LEU A 13 12.68 -8.32 12.63
CA LEU A 13 13.67 -9.38 12.91
C LEU A 13 13.53 -10.54 11.91
N LEU A 14 12.29 -10.93 11.58
CA LEU A 14 12.05 -11.95 10.55
C LEU A 14 12.57 -11.50 9.19
N ILE A 15 12.30 -10.27 8.76
CA ILE A 15 12.80 -9.76 7.46
C ILE A 15 14.33 -9.75 7.44
N ILE A 16 15.00 -9.30 8.51
CA ILE A 16 16.46 -9.34 8.61
C ILE A 16 16.98 -10.78 8.50
N PHE A 17 16.35 -11.72 9.19
CA PHE A 17 16.69 -13.14 9.09
C PHE A 17 16.50 -13.69 7.67
N LEU A 18 15.40 -13.34 7.00
CA LEU A 18 15.13 -13.76 5.62
C LEU A 18 16.12 -13.16 4.63
N ILE A 19 16.61 -11.94 4.86
CA ILE A 19 17.68 -11.34 4.06
C ILE A 19 18.97 -12.15 4.19
N TRP A 20 19.38 -12.48 5.41
CA TRP A 20 20.54 -13.33 5.65
C TRP A 20 20.35 -14.72 4.99
N LEU A 21 19.20 -15.36 5.20
CA LEU A 21 18.89 -16.66 4.61
C LEU A 21 18.94 -16.61 3.08
N ALA A 22 18.32 -15.60 2.47
CA ALA A 22 18.29 -15.45 1.03
C ALA A 22 19.69 -15.18 0.45
N ARG A 23 20.45 -14.25 1.03
CA ARG A 23 21.75 -13.79 0.51
C ARG A 23 22.88 -14.78 0.73
N GLU A 24 22.94 -15.41 1.91
CA GLU A 24 24.07 -16.26 2.30
C GLU A 24 23.83 -17.75 2.02
N VAL A 25 22.59 -18.21 2.13
CA VAL A 25 22.26 -19.64 2.03
C VAL A 25 21.63 -19.99 0.68
N ILE A 26 20.68 -19.17 0.20
CA ILE A 26 19.87 -19.51 -0.99
C ILE A 26 20.50 -18.97 -2.27
N ASN A 27 21.12 -17.78 -2.26
CA ASN A 27 21.68 -17.12 -3.45
C ASN A 27 22.56 -18.00 -4.37
N PRO A 28 23.32 -19.02 -3.88
CA PRO A 28 24.05 -19.92 -4.75
C PRO A 28 23.18 -20.75 -5.71
N PHE A 29 21.87 -20.86 -5.47
CA PHE A 29 20.97 -21.73 -6.25
C PHE A 29 20.26 -20.97 -7.39
N PRO A 30 19.40 -19.96 -7.15
CA PRO A 30 18.98 -19.03 -8.18
C PRO A 30 19.90 -17.79 -8.18
N PRO A 31 20.53 -17.42 -9.31
CA PRO A 31 21.28 -16.17 -9.38
C PRO A 31 20.32 -15.00 -9.09
N ALA A 32 20.67 -14.21 -8.09
CA ALA A 32 19.91 -13.03 -7.72
C ALA A 32 20.26 -11.83 -8.59
N VAL A 33 19.28 -10.97 -8.81
CA VAL A 33 19.42 -9.72 -9.57
C VAL A 33 19.39 -8.58 -8.57
N PHE A 34 20.45 -7.77 -8.57
CA PHE A 34 20.59 -6.63 -7.66
C PHE A 34 20.88 -5.36 -8.43
N GLU A 35 20.28 -4.25 -8.01
CA GLU A 35 20.56 -2.94 -8.58
C GLU A 35 21.91 -2.37 -8.09
N ASN A 36 22.49 -2.93 -7.01
CA ASN A 36 23.75 -2.49 -6.39
C ASN A 36 23.74 -1.00 -6.03
N LEU A 37 22.61 -0.50 -5.55
CA LEU A 37 22.40 0.92 -5.24
C LEU A 37 22.95 1.32 -3.87
N HIS A 38 23.35 0.34 -3.04
CA HIS A 38 23.92 0.59 -1.73
C HIS A 38 24.93 -0.49 -1.33
N GLN A 39 26.01 -0.12 -0.62
CA GLN A 39 27.06 -1.07 -0.19
C GLN A 39 26.57 -2.08 0.86
N SER A 40 25.59 -1.69 1.67
CA SER A 40 24.99 -2.58 2.67
C SER A 40 24.06 -3.60 2.03
N VAL A 41 24.41 -4.89 2.18
CA VAL A 41 23.60 -6.04 1.77
C VAL A 41 22.16 -5.94 2.30
N LEU A 42 21.98 -5.45 3.53
CA LEU A 42 20.66 -5.30 4.13
C LEU A 42 19.76 -4.35 3.32
N PHE A 43 20.27 -3.16 3.00
CA PHE A 43 19.50 -2.16 2.29
C PHE A 43 19.33 -2.51 0.82
N ASP A 44 20.39 -2.97 0.16
CA ASP A 44 20.36 -3.34 -1.25
C ASP A 44 19.38 -4.50 -1.52
N SER A 45 19.22 -5.44 -0.57
CA SER A 45 18.23 -6.53 -0.65
C SER A 45 16.78 -6.07 -0.73
N LEU A 46 16.52 -4.82 -0.34
CA LEU A 46 15.19 -4.27 -0.23
C LEU A 46 14.93 -3.14 -1.23
N ILE A 47 15.87 -2.84 -2.12
CA ILE A 47 15.72 -1.81 -3.16
C ILE A 47 15.56 -2.52 -4.50
N HIS A 48 14.31 -2.70 -4.89
CA HIS A 48 13.93 -3.27 -6.19
C HIS A 48 12.85 -2.40 -6.83
N TRP A 49 12.91 -2.23 -8.15
CA TRP A 49 11.83 -1.66 -8.99
C TRP A 49 11.39 -0.25 -8.58
N ASP A 50 10.20 -0.09 -8.01
CA ASP A 50 9.64 1.21 -7.58
C ASP A 50 10.54 1.93 -6.58
N ALA A 51 11.29 1.21 -5.75
CA ALA A 51 12.23 1.83 -4.82
C ALA A 51 13.28 2.67 -5.57
N GLY A 52 13.78 2.17 -6.70
CA GLY A 52 14.70 2.89 -7.58
C GLY A 52 14.08 4.17 -8.13
N TRP A 53 12.81 4.11 -8.55
CA TRP A 53 12.07 5.30 -9.03
C TRP A 53 11.91 6.38 -7.96
N PHE A 54 11.51 6.01 -6.74
CA PHE A 54 11.36 6.97 -5.65
C PHE A 54 12.70 7.64 -5.28
N LEU A 55 13.79 6.87 -5.24
CA LEU A 55 15.14 7.38 -4.99
C LEU A 55 15.62 8.28 -6.13
N ARG A 56 15.39 7.87 -7.39
CA ARG A 56 15.75 8.65 -8.57
C ARG A 56 15.04 10.00 -8.59
N ILE A 57 13.73 10.04 -8.33
CA ILE A 57 12.98 11.29 -8.26
C ILE A 57 13.49 12.16 -7.10
N ALA A 58 13.79 11.55 -5.95
CA ALA A 58 14.34 12.28 -4.81
C ALA A 58 15.68 12.96 -5.15
N GLY A 59 16.57 12.31 -5.91
CA GLY A 59 17.87 12.84 -6.30
C GLY A 59 17.87 13.73 -7.55
N GLN A 60 17.16 13.32 -8.59
CA GLN A 60 17.26 13.88 -9.96
C GLN A 60 16.01 14.63 -10.41
N GLY A 61 14.87 14.46 -9.72
CA GLY A 61 13.60 15.05 -10.10
C GLY A 61 12.80 14.20 -11.08
N TYR A 62 11.78 14.81 -11.67
CA TYR A 62 10.84 14.14 -12.56
C TYR A 62 11.26 14.21 -14.03
N ASP A 63 10.97 13.13 -14.72
CA ASP A 63 10.86 13.04 -16.18
C ASP A 63 9.52 12.37 -16.55
N PHE A 64 9.31 12.13 -17.84
CA PHE A 64 8.05 11.56 -18.32
C PHE A 64 7.80 10.13 -17.80
N ASP A 65 8.82 9.29 -17.73
CA ASP A 65 8.67 7.88 -17.34
C ASP A 65 8.48 7.72 -15.82
N SER A 66 9.00 8.64 -15.00
CA SER A 66 8.73 8.69 -13.56
C SER A 66 7.40 9.32 -13.16
N ALA A 67 6.66 9.88 -14.12
CA ALA A 67 5.40 10.57 -13.83
C ALA A 67 4.33 9.73 -13.07
N PRO A 68 4.28 8.38 -13.14
CA PRO A 68 3.32 7.61 -12.33
C PRO A 68 3.58 7.66 -10.82
N PHE A 69 4.77 8.06 -10.39
CA PHE A 69 5.17 8.06 -8.99
C PHE A 69 4.82 9.38 -8.31
N PHE A 70 3.91 9.30 -7.35
CA PHE A 70 3.39 10.47 -6.65
C PHE A 70 4.44 11.12 -5.73
N PRO A 71 4.31 12.44 -5.46
CA PRO A 71 5.47 13.26 -5.09
C PRO A 71 5.82 13.23 -3.60
N LEU A 72 4.93 12.76 -2.72
CA LEU A 72 5.18 12.90 -1.29
C LEU A 72 6.38 12.07 -0.81
N LEU A 73 6.49 10.80 -1.23
CA LEU A 73 7.60 9.96 -0.78
C LEU A 73 8.97 10.48 -1.28
N PRO A 74 9.17 10.79 -2.58
CA PRO A 74 10.41 11.42 -3.05
C PRO A 74 10.74 12.73 -2.35
N PHE A 75 9.72 13.57 -2.11
CA PHE A 75 9.90 14.84 -1.40
C PHE A 75 10.38 14.64 0.03
N LEU A 76 9.75 13.73 0.78
CA LEU A 76 10.17 13.40 2.15
C LEU A 76 11.58 12.81 2.18
N ILE A 77 11.91 11.94 1.22
CA ILE A 77 13.27 11.38 1.08
C ILE A 77 14.27 12.50 0.86
N ARG A 78 14.01 13.41 -0.08
CA ARG A 78 14.88 14.57 -0.36
C ARG A 78 15.05 15.43 0.89
N LEU A 79 13.97 15.74 1.60
CA LEU A 79 14.01 16.56 2.81
C LEU A 79 14.86 15.92 3.91
N LEU A 80 14.65 14.63 4.19
CA LEU A 80 15.38 13.92 5.25
C LEU A 80 16.86 13.67 4.87
N THR A 81 17.15 13.61 3.56
CA THR A 81 18.52 13.44 3.05
C THR A 81 19.41 14.65 3.36
N PHE A 82 18.86 15.84 3.57
CA PHE A 82 19.64 16.98 4.08
C PHE A 82 20.26 16.72 5.46
N VAL A 83 19.66 15.83 6.26
CA VAL A 83 20.11 15.47 7.61
C VAL A 83 20.90 14.17 7.62
N THR A 84 20.45 13.15 6.88
CA THR A 84 21.10 11.83 6.89
C THR A 84 22.26 11.72 5.90
N HIS A 85 22.34 12.64 4.94
CA HIS A 85 23.25 12.61 3.80
C HIS A 85 23.16 11.33 2.94
N ASN A 86 22.07 10.55 3.08
CA ASN A 86 21.88 9.29 2.36
C ASN A 86 20.38 9.05 2.06
N GLY A 87 20.03 9.11 0.77
CA GLY A 87 18.64 8.93 0.30
C GLY A 87 18.05 7.56 0.60
N VAL A 88 18.87 6.51 0.57
CA VAL A 88 18.44 5.14 0.90
C VAL A 88 18.05 5.04 2.37
N VAL A 89 18.92 5.53 3.27
CA VAL A 89 18.64 5.56 4.71
C VAL A 89 17.40 6.39 5.00
N SER A 90 17.27 7.56 4.37
CA SER A 90 16.07 8.39 4.47
C SER A 90 14.80 7.64 4.06
N GLY A 91 14.81 6.95 2.92
CA GLY A 91 13.68 6.16 2.43
C GLY A 91 13.25 5.07 3.40
N PHE A 92 14.21 4.29 3.92
CA PHE A 92 13.90 3.26 4.91
C PHE A 92 13.36 3.84 6.21
N LEU A 93 13.94 4.94 6.72
CA LEU A 93 13.45 5.60 7.94
C LEU A 93 12.01 6.09 7.77
N ILE A 94 11.70 6.75 6.64
CA ILE A 94 10.36 7.27 6.35
C ILE A 94 9.35 6.12 6.26
N THR A 95 9.61 5.13 5.42
CA THR A 95 8.66 4.02 5.18
C THR A 95 8.44 3.19 6.44
N ASN A 96 9.49 2.87 7.19
CA ASN A 96 9.36 2.03 8.39
C ASN A 96 8.73 2.78 9.57
N THR A 97 8.99 4.09 9.70
CA THR A 97 8.31 4.94 10.68
C THR A 97 6.83 5.08 10.32
N ALA A 98 6.50 5.30 9.04
CA ALA A 98 5.13 5.34 8.57
C ALA A 98 4.40 4.01 8.85
N LEU A 99 5.03 2.86 8.61
CA LEU A 99 4.45 1.56 8.93
C LEU A 99 4.14 1.41 10.42
N PHE A 100 5.05 1.86 11.31
CA PHE A 100 4.80 1.83 12.75
C PHE A 100 3.61 2.72 13.14
N ILE A 101 3.50 3.92 12.55
CA ILE A 101 2.37 4.82 12.73
C ILE A 101 1.07 4.20 12.21
N ALA A 102 1.12 3.51 11.07
CA ALA A 102 -0.02 2.77 10.52
C ALA A 102 -0.49 1.67 11.47
N CYS A 103 0.43 0.84 12.01
CA CYS A 103 0.11 -0.16 13.03
C CYS A 103 -0.58 0.45 14.25
N PHE A 104 -0.10 1.61 14.71
CA PHE A 104 -0.69 2.33 15.84
C PHE A 104 -2.13 2.76 15.56
N PHE A 105 -2.37 3.49 14.46
CA PHE A 105 -3.72 3.99 14.16
C PHE A 105 -4.67 2.84 13.83
N LEU A 106 -4.23 1.81 13.10
CA LEU A 106 -5.03 0.63 12.82
C LEU A 106 -5.47 -0.06 14.11
N TYR A 107 -4.54 -0.32 15.04
CA TYR A 107 -4.88 -0.91 16.33
C TYR A 107 -5.89 -0.04 17.10
N ARG A 108 -5.72 1.29 17.13
CA ARG A 108 -6.65 2.16 17.88
C ARG A 108 -8.04 2.16 17.27
N LEU A 109 -8.15 2.32 15.96
CA LEU A 109 -9.44 2.33 15.26
C LEU A 109 -10.18 1.01 15.45
N VAL A 110 -9.49 -0.12 15.24
CA VAL A 110 -10.12 -1.44 15.34
C VAL A 110 -10.43 -1.80 16.78
N ARG A 111 -9.61 -1.40 17.76
CA ARG A 111 -9.87 -1.67 19.17
C ARG A 111 -11.11 -0.93 19.67
N GLU A 112 -11.31 0.31 19.21
CA GLU A 112 -12.50 1.11 19.55
C GLU A 112 -13.78 0.46 18.99
N ASP A 113 -13.74 -0.15 17.79
CA ASP A 113 -14.92 -0.71 17.12
C ASP A 113 -15.19 -2.20 17.44
N CYS A 114 -14.13 -2.99 17.59
CA CYS A 114 -14.16 -4.46 17.54
C CYS A 114 -13.51 -5.13 18.75
N GLY A 115 -12.90 -4.37 19.67
CA GLY A 115 -12.19 -4.90 20.84
C GLY A 115 -10.73 -5.28 20.57
N GLU A 116 -10.02 -5.65 21.64
CA GLU A 116 -8.56 -5.77 21.63
C GLU A 116 -8.04 -6.98 20.84
N GLU A 117 -8.68 -8.13 20.92
CA GLU A 117 -8.23 -9.34 20.23
C GLU A 117 -8.26 -9.18 18.71
N ILE A 118 -9.36 -8.65 18.19
CA ILE A 118 -9.54 -8.40 16.76
C ILE A 118 -8.51 -7.35 16.28
N ALA A 119 -8.30 -6.29 17.06
CA ALA A 119 -7.32 -5.27 16.72
C ALA A 119 -5.89 -5.81 16.62
N VAL A 120 -5.47 -6.67 17.55
CA VAL A 120 -4.13 -7.30 17.51
C VAL A 120 -4.03 -8.24 16.30
N THR A 121 -5.05 -9.07 16.06
CA THR A 121 -5.07 -9.98 14.91
C THR A 121 -5.07 -9.23 13.58
N THR A 122 -5.80 -8.11 13.46
CA THR A 122 -5.80 -7.28 12.25
C THR A 122 -4.42 -6.69 11.95
N VAL A 123 -3.70 -6.20 12.97
CA VAL A 123 -2.32 -5.72 12.79
C VAL A 123 -1.38 -6.85 12.42
N PHE A 124 -1.53 -8.04 13.04
CA PHE A 124 -0.76 -9.23 12.66
C PHE A 124 -0.98 -9.60 11.20
N ILE A 125 -2.24 -9.69 10.76
CA ILE A 125 -2.61 -9.99 9.36
C ILE A 125 -1.94 -9.02 8.41
N MET A 126 -1.96 -7.72 8.70
CA MET A 126 -1.34 -6.69 7.86
C MET A 126 0.18 -6.86 7.77
N LEU A 127 0.87 -7.11 8.89
CA LEU A 127 2.33 -7.23 8.95
C LEU A 127 2.86 -8.52 8.34
N PHE A 128 2.08 -9.61 8.40
CA PHE A 128 2.46 -10.92 7.86
C PHE A 128 1.60 -11.32 6.66
N PHE A 129 0.97 -10.35 6.00
CA PHE A 129 0.28 -10.59 4.74
C PHE A 129 1.29 -11.05 3.69
N PRO A 130 0.94 -11.94 2.73
CA PRO A 130 1.90 -12.49 1.77
C PRO A 130 2.84 -11.47 1.12
N THR A 131 2.32 -10.29 0.78
CA THR A 131 3.08 -9.21 0.12
C THR A 131 3.42 -8.03 1.05
N ALA A 132 3.41 -8.22 2.37
CA ALA A 132 3.72 -7.17 3.35
C ALA A 132 5.17 -6.66 3.27
N ILE A 133 6.05 -7.31 2.51
CA ILE A 133 7.44 -6.85 2.30
C ILE A 133 7.50 -5.46 1.67
N PHE A 134 6.51 -5.10 0.83
CA PHE A 134 6.36 -3.76 0.26
C PHE A 134 6.14 -2.67 1.31
N PHE A 135 5.65 -3.00 2.51
CA PHE A 135 5.59 -2.03 3.60
C PHE A 135 6.96 -1.70 4.21
N THR A 136 7.97 -2.52 3.96
CA THR A 136 9.32 -2.36 4.51
C THR A 136 10.28 -1.74 3.52
N SER A 137 10.12 -2.05 2.23
CA SER A 137 10.88 -1.45 1.13
C SER A 137 10.53 0.04 0.93
N ILE A 138 11.31 0.79 0.14
CA ILE A 138 11.13 2.22 -0.12
C ILE A 138 9.96 2.44 -1.09
N TYR A 139 8.76 2.12 -0.62
CA TYR A 139 7.51 2.12 -1.35
C TYR A 139 6.50 3.05 -0.66
N SER A 140 5.55 3.55 -1.43
CA SER A 140 4.51 4.51 -1.00
C SER A 140 3.42 3.93 -0.09
N GLU A 141 3.36 2.61 0.06
CA GLU A 141 2.24 1.89 0.63
C GLU A 141 2.12 2.13 2.15
N SER A 142 3.25 2.13 2.87
CA SER A 142 3.30 2.48 4.29
C SER A 142 2.88 3.92 4.59
N PRO A 143 3.43 4.96 3.92
CA PRO A 143 2.98 6.33 4.15
C PRO A 143 1.52 6.54 3.73
N LEU A 144 1.06 5.95 2.63
CA LEU A 144 -0.36 6.00 2.25
C LEU A 144 -1.26 5.50 3.38
N LEU A 145 -0.92 4.33 3.92
CA LEU A 145 -1.70 3.68 4.97
C LEU A 145 -1.69 4.48 6.27
N ALA A 146 -0.51 4.99 6.68
CA ALA A 146 -0.36 5.81 7.88
C ALA A 146 -1.20 7.09 7.81
N PHE A 147 -1.12 7.81 6.69
CA PHE A 147 -1.88 9.05 6.50
C PHE A 147 -3.38 8.80 6.36
N SER A 148 -3.80 7.76 5.65
CA SER A 148 -5.23 7.40 5.52
C SER A 148 -5.83 7.02 6.87
N LEU A 149 -5.18 6.13 7.62
CA LEU A 149 -5.63 5.73 8.97
C LEU A 149 -5.64 6.91 9.94
N GLY A 150 -4.62 7.77 9.88
CA GLY A 150 -4.57 9.01 10.66
C GLY A 150 -5.74 9.95 10.31
N ALA A 151 -6.10 10.06 9.03
CA ALA A 151 -7.22 10.88 8.58
C ALA A 151 -8.55 10.36 9.15
N PHE A 152 -8.81 9.05 9.09
CA PHE A 152 -9.98 8.44 9.74
C PHE A 152 -9.97 8.66 11.25
N TYR A 153 -8.82 8.45 11.91
CA TYR A 153 -8.70 8.63 13.36
C TYR A 153 -9.05 10.06 13.80
N TYR A 154 -8.52 11.08 13.13
CA TYR A 154 -8.80 12.47 13.49
C TYR A 154 -10.19 12.93 13.05
N ALA A 155 -10.76 12.38 11.97
CA ALA A 155 -12.15 12.63 11.59
C ALA A 155 -13.11 12.12 12.67
N ARG A 156 -12.86 10.93 13.24
CA ARG A 156 -13.64 10.38 14.37
C ARG A 156 -13.53 11.19 15.66
N LYS A 157 -12.50 12.03 15.80
CA LYS A 157 -12.35 13.00 16.91
C LYS A 157 -12.84 14.41 16.53
N GLU A 158 -13.58 14.53 15.43
CA GLU A 158 -14.09 15.79 14.86
C GLU A 158 -13.00 16.83 14.52
N LYS A 159 -11.73 16.42 14.39
CA LYS A 159 -10.62 17.28 13.96
C LYS A 159 -10.51 17.29 12.44
N TRP A 160 -11.53 17.83 11.78
CA TRP A 160 -11.73 17.78 10.32
C TRP A 160 -10.57 18.40 9.52
N PHE A 161 -9.98 19.49 10.00
CA PHE A 161 -8.84 20.11 9.32
C PHE A 161 -7.59 19.23 9.35
N THR A 162 -7.28 18.61 10.50
CA THR A 162 -6.18 17.64 10.60
C THR A 162 -6.44 16.40 9.75
N ALA A 163 -7.69 15.91 9.74
CA ALA A 163 -8.09 14.80 8.87
C ALA A 163 -7.92 15.14 7.39
N ALA A 164 -8.27 16.36 6.98
CA ALA A 164 -8.08 16.84 5.62
C ALA A 164 -6.60 16.94 5.22
N ILE A 165 -5.72 17.46 6.09
CA ILE A 165 -4.27 17.51 5.83
C ILE A 165 -3.72 16.09 5.65
N LEU A 166 -4.06 15.16 6.55
CA LEU A 166 -3.59 13.78 6.44
C LEU A 166 -4.15 13.09 5.20
N GLY A 167 -5.42 13.32 4.86
CA GLY A 167 -6.00 12.83 3.61
C GLY A 167 -5.31 13.41 2.36
N ALA A 168 -4.92 14.68 2.39
CA ALA A 168 -4.19 15.34 1.30
C ALA A 168 -2.77 14.77 1.15
N LEU A 169 -2.09 14.49 2.27
CA LEU A 169 -0.81 13.78 2.26
C LEU A 169 -0.98 12.36 1.71
N ALA A 170 -2.04 11.63 2.10
CA ALA A 170 -2.36 10.33 1.53
C ALA A 170 -2.55 10.41 0.00
N ALA A 171 -3.32 11.39 -0.50
CA ALA A 171 -3.51 11.61 -1.94
C ALA A 171 -2.21 11.96 -2.70
N LEU A 172 -1.23 12.57 -2.03
CA LEU A 172 0.10 12.84 -2.57
C LEU A 172 1.07 11.65 -2.48
N THR A 173 0.69 10.53 -1.84
CA THR A 173 1.49 9.28 -1.86
C THR A 173 1.14 8.37 -3.03
N ARG A 174 -0.14 8.27 -3.38
CA ARG A 174 -0.69 7.48 -4.49
C ARG A 174 -2.08 8.00 -4.85
N ASN A 175 -2.52 7.74 -6.09
CA ASN A 175 -3.87 8.02 -6.58
C ASN A 175 -4.98 7.51 -5.64
N LEU A 176 -4.78 6.35 -5.01
CA LEU A 176 -5.72 5.73 -4.08
C LEU A 176 -6.03 6.61 -2.85
N GLY A 177 -5.10 7.48 -2.42
CA GLY A 177 -5.32 8.35 -1.28
C GLY A 177 -6.48 9.34 -1.45
N VAL A 178 -6.85 9.65 -2.69
CA VAL A 178 -8.00 10.51 -3.03
C VAL A 178 -9.32 9.88 -2.59
N VAL A 179 -9.41 8.55 -2.55
CA VAL A 179 -10.62 7.83 -2.11
C VAL A 179 -10.99 8.18 -0.66
N THR A 180 -10.01 8.55 0.16
CA THR A 180 -10.21 9.04 1.54
C THR A 180 -11.15 10.25 1.58
N PHE A 181 -11.17 11.10 0.55
CA PHE A 181 -12.12 12.21 0.45
C PHE A 181 -13.58 11.73 0.49
N LEU A 182 -13.94 10.78 -0.37
CA LEU A 182 -15.31 10.25 -0.46
C LEU A 182 -15.71 9.51 0.82
N ALA A 183 -14.78 8.74 1.39
CA ALA A 183 -15.02 8.05 2.64
C ALA A 183 -15.27 9.02 3.80
N LEU A 184 -14.42 10.05 3.97
CA LEU A 184 -14.57 11.03 5.05
C LEU A 184 -15.76 11.96 4.85
N LEU A 185 -16.08 12.31 3.59
CA LEU A 185 -17.28 13.07 3.28
C LEU A 185 -18.54 12.30 3.68
N TYR A 186 -18.58 10.99 3.39
CA TYR A 186 -19.67 10.13 3.83
C TYR A 186 -19.71 10.00 5.36
N TYR A 187 -18.57 9.79 6.00
CA TYR A 187 -18.49 9.71 7.46
C TYR A 187 -19.08 10.98 8.12
N GLN A 188 -18.72 12.15 7.60
CA GLN A 188 -19.27 13.42 8.04
C GLN A 188 -20.78 13.49 7.86
N TYR A 189 -21.26 13.08 6.68
CA TYR A 189 -22.68 13.08 6.35
C TYR A 189 -23.48 12.18 7.30
N GLU A 190 -22.99 10.98 7.60
CA GLU A 190 -23.64 10.02 8.51
C GLU A 190 -23.66 10.53 9.96
N VAL A 191 -22.52 11.01 10.49
CA VAL A 191 -22.42 11.50 11.88
C VAL A 191 -23.25 12.76 12.13
N ASN A 192 -23.46 13.60 11.11
CA ASN A 192 -24.30 14.80 11.22
C ASN A 192 -25.79 14.52 10.90
N GLY A 193 -26.24 13.26 10.99
CA GLY A 193 -27.66 12.91 10.79
C GLY A 193 -28.11 13.04 9.33
N TYR A 194 -27.29 12.58 8.39
CA TYR A 194 -27.54 12.62 6.95
C TYR A 194 -27.67 14.06 6.42
N ARG A 195 -26.82 14.95 6.90
CA ARG A 195 -26.71 16.35 6.43
C ARG A 195 -25.26 16.77 6.32
N ILE A 196 -24.91 17.44 5.23
CA ILE A 196 -23.55 17.94 5.03
C ILE A 196 -23.39 19.25 5.81
N ASN A 197 -22.56 19.22 6.86
CA ASN A 197 -22.12 20.44 7.53
C ASN A 197 -20.98 21.11 6.73
N LEU A 198 -21.27 22.20 6.03
CA LEU A 198 -20.29 22.87 5.18
C LEU A 198 -18.98 23.26 5.91
N LYS A 199 -19.05 23.69 7.18
CA LYS A 199 -17.85 24.06 7.94
C LYS A 199 -16.92 22.85 8.18
N LYS A 200 -17.49 21.66 8.36
CA LYS A 200 -16.76 20.40 8.55
C LYS A 200 -16.32 19.77 7.22
N ALA A 201 -17.11 19.94 6.16
CA ALA A 201 -16.82 19.37 4.83
C ALA A 201 -15.82 20.19 4.02
N LEU A 202 -15.84 21.53 4.13
CA LEU A 202 -14.99 22.41 3.32
C LEU A 202 -13.49 22.08 3.43
N PRO A 203 -12.92 21.80 4.63
CA PRO A 203 -11.54 21.34 4.73
C PRO A 203 -11.24 20.07 3.92
N LEU A 204 -12.19 19.14 3.78
CA LEU A 204 -11.96 17.88 3.06
C LEU A 204 -11.66 18.11 1.57
N LEU A 205 -12.06 19.24 0.98
CA LEU A 205 -11.69 19.60 -0.40
C LEU A 205 -10.19 19.78 -0.60
N ILE A 206 -9.41 19.96 0.47
CA ILE A 206 -7.94 19.98 0.41
C ILE A 206 -7.40 18.64 -0.13
N ILE A 207 -8.10 17.52 0.10
CA ILE A 207 -7.69 16.18 -0.33
C ILE A 207 -7.60 16.10 -1.86
N PRO A 208 -8.67 16.32 -2.65
CA PRO A 208 -8.55 16.35 -4.10
C PRO A 208 -7.73 17.54 -4.62
N ALA A 209 -7.79 18.70 -3.94
CA ALA A 209 -7.03 19.89 -4.35
C ALA A 209 -5.51 19.69 -4.25
N SER A 210 -5.02 18.80 -3.37
CA SER A 210 -3.58 18.52 -3.26
C SER A 210 -3.00 17.92 -4.54
N LEU A 211 -3.81 17.21 -5.34
CA LEU A 211 -3.38 16.70 -6.64
C LEU A 211 -2.96 17.80 -7.62
N LEU A 212 -3.50 19.02 -7.47
CA LEU A 212 -3.09 20.17 -8.28
C LEU A 212 -1.61 20.51 -8.07
N ILE A 213 -1.08 20.27 -6.86
CA ILE A 213 0.35 20.43 -6.58
C ILE A 213 1.15 19.45 -7.43
N PHE A 214 0.73 18.19 -7.49
CA PHE A 214 1.42 17.17 -8.28
C PHE A 214 1.33 17.47 -9.78
N ILE A 215 0.13 17.84 -10.26
CA ILE A 215 -0.10 18.25 -11.66
C ILE A 215 0.81 19.42 -12.04
N ALA A 216 0.96 20.43 -11.17
CA ALA A 216 1.85 21.55 -11.42
C ALA A 216 3.34 21.14 -11.46
N VAL A 217 3.76 20.23 -10.57
CA VAL A 217 5.12 19.66 -10.57
C VAL A 217 5.41 18.91 -11.87
N LEU A 218 4.48 18.08 -12.33
CA LEU A 218 4.61 17.35 -13.59
C LEU A 218 4.62 18.30 -14.77
N TRP A 219 3.69 19.25 -14.85
CA TRP A 219 3.65 20.21 -15.94
C TRP A 219 4.98 20.97 -16.08
N LYS A 220 5.57 21.40 -14.97
CA LYS A 220 6.89 22.05 -14.97
C LYS A 220 8.02 21.13 -15.44
N SER A 221 7.97 19.84 -15.10
CA SER A 221 9.08 18.90 -15.32
C SER A 221 9.01 18.19 -16.67
N THR A 222 7.81 17.88 -17.15
CA THR A 222 7.56 17.05 -18.34
C THR A 222 6.90 17.83 -19.47
N GLY A 223 6.35 19.02 -19.20
CA GLY A 223 5.51 19.77 -20.14
C GLY A 223 4.07 19.26 -20.23
N ASP A 224 3.73 18.14 -19.57
CA ASP A 224 2.41 17.51 -19.62
C ASP A 224 1.79 17.43 -18.20
N PRO A 225 0.68 18.17 -17.93
CA PRO A 225 0.02 18.16 -16.63
C PRO A 225 -0.59 16.80 -16.24
N LEU A 226 -0.87 15.94 -17.23
CA LEU A 226 -1.46 14.61 -17.04
C LEU A 226 -0.44 13.50 -17.32
N ALA A 227 0.86 13.81 -17.25
CA ALA A 227 1.93 12.84 -17.50
C ALA A 227 1.78 11.54 -16.68
N PHE A 228 1.27 11.60 -15.44
CA PHE A 228 1.06 10.42 -14.59
C PHE A 228 0.07 9.41 -15.18
N ALA A 229 -0.86 9.85 -16.03
CA ALA A 229 -1.83 9.00 -16.72
C ALA A 229 -1.35 8.65 -18.13
N HIS A 230 -0.78 9.61 -18.86
CA HIS A 230 -0.30 9.39 -20.22
C HIS A 230 0.93 8.50 -20.29
N SER A 231 1.84 8.55 -19.32
CA SER A 231 3.03 7.70 -19.31
C SER A 231 2.70 6.23 -19.09
N LEU A 232 1.65 5.93 -18.33
CA LEU A 232 1.15 4.58 -18.11
C LEU A 232 0.71 3.89 -19.42
N ASN A 233 0.24 4.65 -20.41
CA ASN A 233 -0.15 4.14 -21.72
C ASN A 233 0.99 4.23 -22.74
N ARG A 234 2.19 3.80 -22.34
CA ARG A 234 3.35 3.63 -23.22
C ARG A 234 3.94 2.24 -23.04
N ASP A 235 4.81 1.88 -23.98
CA ASP A 235 5.50 0.58 -23.99
C ASP A 235 6.25 0.31 -22.68
N TYR A 236 6.92 1.33 -22.14
CA TYR A 236 7.65 1.23 -20.87
C TYR A 236 6.78 0.73 -19.70
N TRP A 237 5.52 1.17 -19.65
CA TRP A 237 4.56 0.82 -18.59
C TRP A 237 3.51 -0.21 -19.05
N GLY A 238 3.74 -0.87 -20.18
CA GLY A 238 2.92 -1.98 -20.67
C GLY A 238 1.52 -1.58 -21.15
N PHE A 239 1.35 -0.34 -21.63
CA PHE A 239 0.07 0.16 -22.19
C PHE A 239 -1.11 0.05 -21.23
N ARG A 240 -0.92 0.47 -19.98
CA ARG A 240 -1.95 0.38 -18.94
C ARG A 240 -3.16 1.28 -19.26
N HIS A 241 -4.35 0.69 -19.21
CA HIS A 241 -5.61 1.38 -19.50
C HIS A 241 -6.78 0.79 -18.69
N PHE A 242 -7.92 1.50 -18.64
CA PHE A 242 -9.12 1.04 -17.95
C PHE A 242 -9.99 0.13 -18.83
N LYS A 243 -10.58 -0.90 -18.21
CA LYS A 243 -11.57 -1.80 -18.80
C LYS A 243 -12.62 -2.18 -17.75
N TYR A 244 -13.54 -3.08 -18.09
CA TYR A 244 -14.53 -3.56 -17.13
C TYR A 244 -13.85 -4.23 -15.91
N PRO A 245 -14.43 -4.12 -14.70
CA PRO A 245 -13.87 -4.71 -13.49
C PRO A 245 -13.54 -6.20 -13.66
N GLY A 246 -12.31 -6.58 -13.35
CA GLY A 246 -11.83 -7.96 -13.40
C GLY A 246 -11.24 -8.40 -14.74
N ALA A 247 -11.32 -7.58 -15.80
CA ALA A 247 -10.76 -7.91 -17.11
C ALA A 247 -9.27 -8.30 -17.01
N GLY A 248 -8.48 -7.52 -16.27
CA GLY A 248 -7.06 -7.78 -16.09
C GLY A 248 -6.77 -9.09 -15.34
N GLN A 249 -7.64 -9.48 -14.41
CA GLN A 249 -7.48 -10.73 -13.66
C GLN A 249 -7.81 -11.95 -14.53
N LEU A 250 -8.76 -11.81 -15.47
CA LEU A 250 -9.03 -12.85 -16.46
C LEU A 250 -7.86 -13.01 -17.43
N THR A 251 -7.22 -11.92 -17.85
CA THR A 251 -5.97 -11.96 -18.63
C THR A 251 -4.85 -12.65 -17.85
N ASN A 252 -4.68 -12.35 -16.55
CA ASN A 252 -3.70 -13.03 -15.71
C ASN A 252 -3.97 -14.55 -15.62
N LEU A 253 -5.23 -14.98 -15.52
CA LEU A 253 -5.58 -16.39 -15.52
C LEU A 253 -5.30 -17.06 -16.86
N SER A 254 -5.54 -16.38 -18.00
CA SER A 254 -5.20 -16.93 -19.30
C SER A 254 -3.68 -17.06 -19.47
N LEU A 255 -2.89 -16.08 -19.01
CA LEU A 255 -1.43 -16.17 -18.99
C LEU A 255 -0.95 -17.38 -18.17
N PHE A 256 -1.55 -17.65 -17.02
CA PHE A 256 -1.25 -18.85 -16.26
C PHE A 256 -1.59 -20.13 -17.04
N ILE A 257 -2.78 -20.23 -17.63
CA ILE A 257 -3.23 -21.42 -18.35
C ILE A 257 -2.36 -21.70 -19.59
N TYR A 258 -1.98 -20.67 -20.35
CA TYR A 258 -1.30 -20.82 -21.63
C TYR A 258 0.23 -20.74 -21.54
N LYS A 259 0.79 -20.06 -20.52
CA LYS A 259 2.24 -19.83 -20.37
C LYS A 259 2.81 -20.34 -19.04
N SER A 260 1.99 -20.94 -18.17
CA SER A 260 2.40 -21.40 -16.84
C SER A 260 3.00 -20.29 -15.97
N GLU A 261 2.57 -19.05 -16.17
CA GLU A 261 2.99 -17.90 -15.35
C GLU A 261 2.32 -17.96 -13.97
N PHE A 262 2.93 -18.70 -13.04
CA PHE A 262 2.43 -18.85 -11.65
C PHE A 262 2.24 -17.52 -10.93
N TYR A 263 3.03 -16.51 -11.31
CA TYR A 263 2.92 -15.17 -10.77
C TYR A 263 1.53 -14.54 -11.05
N SER A 264 1.04 -14.69 -12.28
CA SER A 264 -0.26 -14.19 -12.73
C SER A 264 -1.41 -14.90 -11.99
N LEU A 265 -1.26 -16.19 -11.67
CA LEU A 265 -2.19 -16.91 -10.80
C LEU A 265 -2.20 -16.34 -9.37
N PHE A 266 -1.03 -16.05 -8.80
CA PHE A 266 -0.92 -15.47 -7.46
C PHE A 266 -1.60 -14.10 -7.38
N GLU A 267 -1.39 -13.20 -8.35
CA GLU A 267 -2.08 -11.91 -8.41
C GLU A 267 -3.62 -12.07 -8.43
N SER A 268 -4.12 -12.91 -9.35
CA SER A 268 -5.56 -13.16 -9.49
C SER A 268 -6.14 -13.80 -8.23
N GLY A 269 -5.44 -14.77 -7.63
CA GLY A 269 -5.84 -15.39 -6.37
C GLY A 269 -5.96 -14.37 -5.24
N MET A 270 -5.01 -13.45 -5.12
CA MET A 270 -5.04 -12.37 -4.14
C MET A 270 -6.17 -11.37 -4.40
N ALA A 271 -6.42 -11.02 -5.67
CA ALA A 271 -7.53 -10.15 -6.06
C ALA A 271 -8.89 -10.79 -5.72
N PHE A 272 -9.09 -12.08 -6.02
CA PHE A 272 -10.33 -12.79 -5.69
C PHE A 272 -10.50 -13.02 -4.20
N LEU A 273 -9.43 -13.28 -3.45
CA LEU A 273 -9.46 -13.30 -1.99
C LEU A 273 -9.96 -11.95 -1.44
N PHE A 274 -9.43 -10.84 -1.94
CA PHE A 274 -9.87 -9.52 -1.50
C PHE A 274 -11.30 -9.19 -1.94
N LEU A 275 -11.71 -9.62 -3.14
CA LEU A 275 -13.11 -9.51 -3.59
C LEU A 275 -14.06 -10.26 -2.64
N PHE A 276 -13.69 -11.48 -2.22
CA PHE A 276 -14.42 -12.21 -1.19
C PHE A 276 -14.47 -11.42 0.12
N LEU A 277 -13.34 -10.89 0.60
CA LEU A 277 -13.31 -10.07 1.82
C LEU A 277 -14.19 -8.82 1.71
N ILE A 278 -14.26 -8.17 0.55
CA ILE A 278 -15.16 -7.03 0.31
C ILE A 278 -16.62 -7.43 0.51
N ILE A 279 -17.05 -8.51 -0.15
CA ILE A 279 -18.44 -9.01 -0.02
C ILE A 279 -18.75 -9.34 1.44
N ARG A 280 -17.81 -9.98 2.14
CA ARG A 280 -17.97 -10.31 3.57
C ARG A 280 -17.94 -9.07 4.47
N SER A 281 -17.24 -8.01 4.08
CA SER A 281 -17.10 -6.79 4.88
C SER A 281 -18.44 -6.10 5.14
N PHE A 282 -19.40 -6.18 4.22
CA PHE A 282 -20.75 -5.66 4.42
C PHE A 282 -21.48 -6.29 5.62
N LYS A 283 -21.07 -7.48 6.07
CA LYS A 283 -21.62 -8.14 7.26
C LYS A 283 -20.90 -7.77 8.56
N TYR A 284 -19.59 -7.54 8.50
CA TYR A 284 -18.75 -7.39 9.69
C TYR A 284 -18.37 -5.94 10.00
N ILE A 285 -18.30 -5.07 8.99
CA ILE A 285 -17.91 -3.66 9.14
C ILE A 285 -19.18 -2.81 9.16
N LYS A 286 -19.45 -2.19 10.31
CA LYS A 286 -20.61 -1.30 10.49
C LYS A 286 -20.34 0.10 9.92
N ASP A 287 -19.11 0.56 9.98
CA ASP A 287 -18.71 1.88 9.48
C ASP A 287 -18.64 1.86 7.94
N LYS A 288 -19.63 2.48 7.31
CA LYS A 288 -19.75 2.53 5.85
C LYS A 288 -18.66 3.37 5.20
N SER A 289 -18.04 4.32 5.91
CA SER A 289 -16.92 5.08 5.37
C SER A 289 -15.72 4.18 5.08
N LEU A 290 -15.49 3.18 5.94
CA LEU A 290 -14.47 2.15 5.71
C LEU A 290 -14.83 1.25 4.52
N LEU A 291 -16.11 0.93 4.34
CA LEU A 291 -16.59 0.18 3.17
C LEU A 291 -16.39 0.97 1.87
N ILE A 292 -16.66 2.28 1.86
CA ILE A 292 -16.42 3.14 0.69
C ILE A 292 -14.94 3.14 0.33
N PHE A 293 -14.05 3.30 1.33
CA PHE A 293 -12.61 3.24 1.10
C PHE A 293 -12.16 1.89 0.53
N LEU A 294 -12.64 0.80 1.12
CA LEU A 294 -12.33 -0.56 0.68
C LEU A 294 -12.84 -0.84 -0.75
N VAL A 295 -14.10 -0.51 -1.04
CA VAL A 295 -14.74 -0.83 -2.32
C VAL A 295 -14.16 0.01 -3.45
N LEU A 296 -14.13 1.35 -3.30
CA LEU A 296 -13.58 2.21 -4.35
C LEU A 296 -12.08 1.99 -4.52
N GLY A 297 -11.37 1.75 -3.42
CA GLY A 297 -9.94 1.48 -3.46
C GLY A 297 -9.57 0.17 -4.13
N PHE A 298 -10.45 -0.82 -4.09
CA PHE A 298 -10.31 -2.06 -4.84
C PHE A 298 -10.78 -1.94 -6.30
N LEU A 299 -11.93 -1.29 -6.53
CA LEU A 299 -12.54 -1.23 -7.87
C LEU A 299 -11.66 -0.50 -8.88
N ILE A 300 -10.99 0.60 -8.48
CA ILE A 300 -10.11 1.36 -9.38
C ILE A 300 -9.01 0.46 -10.00
N PRO A 301 -8.14 -0.22 -9.22
CA PRO A 301 -7.12 -1.10 -9.78
C PRO A 301 -7.71 -2.38 -10.38
N PHE A 302 -8.84 -2.89 -9.84
CA PHE A 302 -9.52 -4.06 -10.41
C PHE A 302 -10.13 -3.79 -11.80
N SER A 303 -10.36 -2.52 -12.15
CA SER A 303 -10.75 -2.06 -13.49
C SER A 303 -9.57 -1.70 -14.40
N SER A 304 -8.32 -1.90 -13.97
CA SER A 304 -7.15 -1.67 -14.80
C SER A 304 -6.73 -2.94 -15.56
N VAL A 305 -6.20 -2.76 -16.77
CA VAL A 305 -5.57 -3.81 -17.59
C VAL A 305 -4.17 -3.33 -17.98
N VAL A 306 -3.24 -4.27 -18.10
CA VAL A 306 -1.89 -4.07 -18.64
C VAL A 306 -1.68 -5.16 -19.68
N ASP A 307 -1.19 -4.79 -20.86
CA ASP A 307 -1.20 -5.69 -22.02
C ASP A 307 -0.02 -6.68 -22.00
N ASN A 308 1.15 -6.21 -21.53
CA ASN A 308 2.41 -6.94 -21.68
C ASN A 308 3.11 -7.27 -20.35
N LEU A 309 2.54 -6.86 -19.21
CA LEU A 309 3.12 -7.04 -17.87
C LEU A 309 2.02 -7.40 -16.86
N PRO A 310 2.36 -8.06 -15.74
CA PRO A 310 1.42 -8.23 -14.63
C PRO A 310 0.92 -6.90 -14.08
N LEU A 311 -0.26 -6.91 -13.44
CA LEU A 311 -0.97 -5.70 -13.04
C LEU A 311 -0.43 -5.06 -11.75
N GLY A 312 0.16 -5.87 -10.88
CA GLY A 312 0.60 -5.47 -9.55
C GLY A 312 -0.55 -5.32 -8.56
N MET A 313 -1.63 -6.11 -8.72
CA MET A 313 -2.79 -6.07 -7.82
C MET A 313 -2.44 -6.24 -6.33
N PRO A 314 -1.52 -7.13 -5.93
CA PRO A 314 -1.17 -7.31 -4.53
C PRO A 314 -0.75 -6.01 -3.83
N ARG A 315 -0.07 -5.09 -4.52
CA ARG A 315 0.36 -3.80 -3.95
C ARG A 315 -0.79 -2.82 -3.71
N TYR A 316 -1.84 -2.88 -4.51
CA TYR A 316 -3.01 -2.03 -4.29
C TYR A 316 -3.90 -2.53 -3.15
N ILE A 317 -4.03 -3.85 -2.98
CA ILE A 317 -4.89 -4.42 -1.94
C ILE A 317 -4.26 -4.35 -0.55
N ILE A 318 -2.92 -4.32 -0.41
CA ILE A 318 -2.30 -4.36 0.91
C ILE A 318 -2.65 -3.15 1.79
N VAL A 319 -2.94 -1.99 1.19
CA VAL A 319 -3.32 -0.78 1.92
C VAL A 319 -4.80 -0.71 2.26
N LEU A 320 -5.61 -1.66 1.78
CA LEU A 320 -7.06 -1.71 2.01
C LEU A 320 -7.38 -2.39 3.36
N PHE A 321 -6.96 -1.73 4.44
CA PHE A 321 -7.04 -2.24 5.81
C PHE A 321 -8.41 -2.75 6.29
N PRO A 322 -9.58 -2.26 5.81
CA PRO A 322 -10.85 -2.82 6.25
C PRO A 322 -11.00 -4.31 5.91
N GLY A 323 -10.36 -4.78 4.82
CA GLY A 323 -10.33 -6.21 4.48
C GLY A 323 -9.68 -7.06 5.57
N TYR A 324 -8.65 -6.55 6.24
CA TYR A 324 -7.97 -7.23 7.36
C TYR A 324 -8.83 -7.31 8.63
N ILE A 325 -9.70 -6.32 8.86
CA ILE A 325 -10.68 -6.35 9.97
C ILE A 325 -11.66 -7.50 9.73
N THR A 326 -12.20 -7.60 8.52
CA THR A 326 -13.11 -8.68 8.13
C THR A 326 -12.45 -10.05 8.22
N LEU A 327 -11.20 -10.18 7.77
CA LEU A 327 -10.46 -11.43 7.89
C LEU A 327 -10.25 -11.82 9.36
N ALA A 328 -9.89 -10.87 10.23
CA ALA A 328 -9.76 -11.13 11.66
C ALA A 328 -11.07 -11.65 12.29
N HIS A 329 -12.22 -11.04 11.97
CA HIS A 329 -13.53 -11.54 12.41
C HIS A 329 -13.80 -12.97 11.93
N LEU A 330 -13.51 -13.28 10.66
CA LEU A 330 -13.73 -14.62 10.10
C LEU A 330 -12.83 -15.67 10.78
N LEU A 331 -11.57 -15.34 11.05
CA LEU A 331 -10.63 -16.25 11.70
C LEU A 331 -11.04 -16.55 13.14
N HIS A 332 -11.41 -15.53 13.91
CA HIS A 332 -11.88 -15.70 15.30
C HIS A 332 -13.18 -16.48 15.36
N LYS A 333 -14.14 -16.17 14.49
CA LYS A 333 -15.42 -16.89 14.42
C LYS A 333 -15.24 -18.39 14.18
N ASN A 334 -14.25 -18.77 13.38
CA ASN A 334 -14.03 -20.17 12.98
C ASN A 334 -12.89 -20.85 13.76
N GLY A 335 -12.27 -20.19 14.74
CA GLY A 335 -11.13 -20.74 15.49
C GLY A 335 -9.86 -20.96 14.65
N LEU A 336 -9.70 -20.26 13.52
CA LEU A 336 -8.62 -20.49 12.55
C LEU A 336 -7.42 -19.55 12.72
N VAL A 337 -7.37 -18.74 13.78
CA VAL A 337 -6.33 -17.72 13.97
C VAL A 337 -4.92 -18.31 13.95
N VAL A 338 -4.69 -19.41 14.67
CA VAL A 338 -3.36 -20.06 14.75
C VAL A 338 -2.96 -20.66 13.40
N VAL A 339 -3.86 -21.40 12.75
CA VAL A 339 -3.61 -22.03 11.44
C VAL A 339 -3.26 -20.96 10.40
N TYR A 340 -4.06 -19.89 10.33
CA TYR A 340 -3.77 -18.77 9.45
C TYR A 340 -2.42 -18.11 9.79
N SER A 341 -2.10 -17.94 11.08
CA SER A 341 -0.84 -17.30 11.49
C SER A 341 0.39 -18.08 11.00
N ILE A 342 0.36 -19.42 11.10
CA ILE A 342 1.44 -20.28 10.61
C ILE A 342 1.56 -20.18 9.08
N ILE A 343 0.43 -20.33 8.37
CA ILE A 343 0.42 -20.29 6.90
C ILE A 343 0.85 -18.91 6.38
N SER A 344 0.32 -17.84 6.96
CA SER A 344 0.64 -16.47 6.53
C SER A 344 2.12 -16.14 6.72
N VAL A 345 2.73 -16.50 7.86
CA VAL A 345 4.17 -16.31 8.10
C VAL A 345 5.01 -17.13 7.11
N LEU A 346 4.62 -18.37 6.80
CA LEU A 346 5.31 -19.20 5.81
C LEU A 346 5.26 -18.57 4.42
N VAL A 347 4.05 -18.21 3.95
CA VAL A 347 3.85 -17.61 2.63
C VAL A 347 4.55 -16.26 2.53
N PHE A 348 4.42 -15.41 3.55
CA PHE A 348 5.16 -14.15 3.65
C PHE A 348 6.67 -14.36 3.56
N SER A 349 7.20 -15.39 4.20
CA SER A 349 8.63 -15.70 4.16
C SER A 349 9.10 -16.09 2.77
N VAL A 350 8.34 -16.97 2.08
CA VAL A 350 8.64 -17.38 0.71
C VAL A 350 8.61 -16.18 -0.25
N VAL A 351 7.54 -15.38 -0.20
CA VAL A 351 7.40 -14.18 -1.05
C VAL A 351 8.49 -13.15 -0.76
N SER A 352 8.85 -12.96 0.50
CA SER A 352 9.94 -12.04 0.89
C SER A 352 11.30 -12.53 0.37
N VAL A 353 11.60 -13.83 0.45
CA VAL A 353 12.84 -14.40 -0.11
C VAL A 353 12.88 -14.18 -1.62
N MET A 354 11.76 -14.41 -2.34
CA MET A 354 11.69 -14.13 -3.78
C MET A 354 11.95 -12.65 -4.10
N PHE A 355 11.33 -11.74 -3.34
CA PHE A 355 11.58 -10.29 -3.45
C PHE A 355 13.07 -9.96 -3.25
N ILE A 356 13.66 -10.47 -2.17
CA ILE A 356 15.06 -10.21 -1.80
C ILE A 356 16.03 -10.67 -2.90
N LEU A 357 15.73 -11.79 -3.56
CA LEU A 357 16.52 -12.32 -4.68
C LEU A 357 16.27 -11.59 -6.01
N GLY A 358 15.48 -10.51 -6.03
CA GLY A 358 15.17 -9.73 -7.22
C GLY A 358 14.20 -10.42 -8.18
N ARG A 359 13.38 -11.35 -7.70
CA ARG A 359 12.33 -12.00 -8.51
C ARG A 359 11.06 -11.18 -8.39
N TRP A 360 10.52 -10.74 -9.53
CA TRP A 360 9.29 -9.95 -9.57
C TRP A 360 8.15 -10.66 -8.83
N ILE A 361 7.55 -9.96 -7.86
CA ILE A 361 6.44 -10.48 -7.04
C ILE A 361 5.21 -9.55 -6.98
N SER A 362 5.24 -8.37 -7.63
CA SER A 362 4.08 -7.48 -7.88
C SER A 362 4.43 -6.21 -8.59
#